data_AF-A0AAU7T1B1-F1
#
_entry.id   AF-A0AAU7T1B1-F1
#
_cell.length_a   1.000
_cell.length_b   1.000
_cell.length_c   1.000
_cell.angle_alpha   90.00
_cell.angle_beta   90.00
_cell.angle_gamma   90.00
#
_symmetry.space_group_name_H-M   'P 1'
#
loop_
_entity.id
_entity.type
_entity.pdbx_description
1 polymer ?
#
loop_
_entity_poly.entity_id
_entity_poly.type
_entity_poly.pdbx_seq_one_letter_code
_entity_poly.pdbx_strand_id
1 'polypeptide(L)' 'MIQQLSHQDLEHAYADAVNTIQSQMNFADAVQKLEEVARAGHGKAALFLAELYYQGFRVERDSLKAQYWQKLATMQA' A
#
# COMPACT_ATOMS: atom_id res chain seq x y z
N MET A 1 0.35 15.36 -18.66
CA MET A 1 1.62 14.67 -18.38
C MET A 1 1.37 13.77 -17.18
N ILE A 2 1.22 12.47 -17.42
CA ILE A 2 1.05 11.49 -16.35
C ILE A 2 2.46 11.31 -15.80
N GLN A 3 2.74 11.85 -14.62
CA GLN A 3 4.06 11.70 -13.98
C GLN A 3 4.25 10.20 -13.74
N GLN A 4 5.06 9.54 -14.56
CA GLN A 4 5.58 8.22 -14.22
C GLN A 4 6.46 8.44 -12.99
N LEU A 5 5.90 8.19 -11.81
CA LEU A 5 6.69 8.12 -10.60
C LEU A 5 7.80 7.10 -10.84
N SER A 6 9.06 7.49 -10.68
CA SER A 6 10.15 6.55 -10.91
C SER A 6 10.07 5.43 -9.88
N HIS A 7 10.56 4.24 -10.20
CA HIS A 7 10.58 3.12 -9.24
C HIS A 7 11.19 3.52 -7.88
N GLN A 8 12.17 4.43 -7.89
CA GLN A 8 12.81 4.95 -6.68
C GLN A 8 11.92 5.92 -5.88
N ASP A 9 11.04 6.67 -6.55
CA ASP A 9 10.05 7.53 -5.89
C ASP A 9 8.96 6.68 -5.23
N LEU A 10 8.56 5.58 -5.87
CA LEU A 10 7.61 4.62 -5.33
C LEU A 10 8.16 3.90 -4.09
N GLU A 11 9.42 3.48 -4.11
CA GLU A 11 10.06 2.83 -2.95
C GLU A 11 10.19 3.79 -1.76
N HIS A 12 10.54 5.06 -1.99
CA HIS A 12 10.55 6.07 -0.93
C HIS A 12 9.16 6.35 -0.37
N ALA A 13 8.17 6.56 -1.25
CA ALA A 13 6.79 6.81 -0.83
C ALA A 13 6.19 5.61 -0.06
N TYR A 14 6.51 4.38 -0.49
CA TYR A 14 6.18 3.16 0.24
C TYR A 14 6.79 3.16 1.64
N ALA A 15 8.09 3.42 1.76
CA ALA A 15 8.78 3.40 3.05
C ALA A 15 8.21 4.45 4.03
N ASP A 16 7.97 5.67 3.54
CA ASP A 16 7.38 6.75 4.33
C ASP A 16 5.95 6.41 4.79
N ALA A 17 5.12 5.91 3.87
CA ALA A 17 3.76 5.50 4.19
C ALA A 17 3.73 4.36 5.22
N VAL A 18 4.54 3.32 5.03
CA VAL A 18 4.63 2.18 5.96
C VAL A 18 5.13 2.60 7.33
N ASN A 19 6.14 3.48 7.40
CA ASN A 19 6.63 4.02 8.66
C ASN A 19 5.54 4.83 9.39
N THR A 20 4.81 5.66 8.64
CA THR A 20 3.68 6.45 9.17
C THR A 20 2.55 5.55 9.66
N ILE A 21 2.17 4.52 8.91
CA ILE A 21 1.15 3.53 9.29
C ILE A 21 1.57 2.75 10.55
N GLN A 22 2.86 2.59 10.82
CA GLN A 22 3.31 1.92 12.05
C GLN A 22 3.42 2.91 13.22
N SER A 23 3.98 4.10 13.01
CA SER A 23 4.37 5.02 14.08
C SER A 23 3.32 6.09 14.43
N GLN A 24 2.56 6.58 13.44
CA GLN A 24 1.73 7.78 13.60
C GLN A 24 0.24 7.46 13.78
N MET A 25 -0.42 8.05 14.78
CA MET A 25 -1.88 7.86 14.96
C MET A 25 -2.70 8.27 13.73
N ASN A 26 -2.21 9.24 12.93
CA ASN A 26 -2.88 9.67 11.71
C ASN A 26 -2.32 8.93 10.49
N PHE A 27 -2.78 7.70 10.28
CA PHE A 27 -2.32 6.81 9.20
C PHE A 27 -3.24 6.80 7.98
N ALA A 28 -4.40 7.47 8.03
CA ALA A 28 -5.38 7.46 6.94
C ALA A 28 -4.79 8.01 5.63
N ASP A 29 -4.08 9.14 5.69
CA ASP A 29 -3.33 9.70 4.56
C ASP A 29 -2.25 8.74 4.05
N ALA A 30 -1.53 8.08 4.96
CA ALA A 30 -0.48 7.15 4.60
C ALA A 30 -1.03 5.89 3.91
N VAL A 31 -2.20 5.40 4.33
CA VAL A 31 -2.91 4.30 3.64
C VAL A 31 -3.30 4.73 2.23
N GLN A 32 -3.87 5.93 2.05
CA GLN A 32 -4.19 6.45 0.72
C GLN A 32 -2.94 6.54 -0.17
N LYS A 33 -1.84 7.06 0.36
CA LYS A 33 -0.57 7.15 -0.37
C LYS A 33 -0.04 5.79 -0.77
N LEU A 34 -0.15 4.81 0.12
CA LEU A 34 0.22 3.43 -0.14
C LEU A 34 -0.66 2.80 -1.23
N GLU A 35 -1.95 3.11 -1.27
CA GLU A 35 -2.86 2.69 -2.35
C GLU A 35 -2.47 3.28 -3.70
N GLU A 36 -2.06 4.55 -3.74
CA GLU A 36 -1.57 5.19 -4.97
C GLU A 36 -0.29 4.50 -5.47
N VAL A 37 0.65 4.23 -4.56
CA VAL A 37 1.91 3.53 -4.87
C VAL A 37 1.63 2.10 -5.37
N ALA A 38 0.70 1.38 -4.75
CA ALA A 38 0.26 0.07 -5.21
C ALA A 38 -0.36 0.12 -6.62
N ARG A 39 -1.22 1.11 -6.88
CA ARG A 39 -1.85 1.32 -8.20
C ARG A 39 -0.87 1.77 -9.28
N ALA A 40 0.23 2.42 -8.90
CA ALA A 40 1.31 2.78 -9.80
C ALA A 40 2.17 1.59 -10.26
N GLY A 41 1.87 0.37 -9.79
CA GLY A 41 2.57 -0.86 -10.18
C GLY A 41 3.56 -1.37 -9.14
N HIS A 42 3.54 -0.84 -7.91
CA HIS A 42 4.46 -1.27 -6.86
C HIS A 42 3.92 -2.52 -6.12
N GLY A 43 4.34 -3.70 -6.53
CA GLY A 43 3.89 -4.99 -5.97
C GLY A 43 4.05 -5.09 -4.43
N LYS A 44 5.15 -4.57 -3.86
CA LYS A 44 5.35 -4.58 -2.39
C LYS A 44 4.31 -3.75 -1.63
N ALA A 45 3.85 -2.63 -2.21
CA ALA A 45 2.84 -1.78 -1.57
C ALA A 45 1.46 -2.45 -1.58
N ALA A 46 1.11 -3.08 -2.71
CA ALA A 46 -0.10 -3.88 -2.81
C ALA A 46 -0.09 -5.06 -1.82
N LEU A 47 1.06 -5.73 -1.64
CA LEU A 47 1.21 -6.80 -0.66
C LEU A 47 1.00 -6.30 0.76
N PHE A 48 1.62 -5.18 1.12
CA PHE A 48 1.47 -4.59 2.45
C PHE A 48 0.02 -4.19 2.74
N LEU A 49 -0.70 -3.61 1.76
CA LEU A 49 -2.13 -3.33 1.89
C LEU A 49 -2.95 -4.61 2.09
N ALA A 50 -2.62 -5.66 1.36
CA ALA A 50 -3.28 -6.95 1.52
C ALA A 50 -3.14 -7.48 2.96
N GLU A 51 -1.92 -7.46 3.50
CA GLU A 51 -1.65 -7.84 4.88
C GLU A 51 -2.36 -6.93 5.88
N LEU A 52 -2.38 -5.61 5.64
CA LEU A 52 -3.04 -4.64 6.50
C LEU A 52 -4.54 -4.96 6.67
N TYR A 53 -5.23 -5.18 5.56
CA TYR A 53 -6.66 -5.56 5.55
C TYR A 53 -6.90 -6.99 6.03
N TYR A 54 -5.94 -7.90 5.79
CA TYR A 54 -6.04 -9.29 6.24
C TYR A 54 -5.92 -9.40 7.76
N GLN A 55 -4.98 -8.67 8.34
CA GLN A 55 -4.75 -8.65 9.78
C GLN A 55 -5.74 -7.74 10.52
N GLY A 56 -6.34 -6.76 9.83
CA GLY A 56 -7.13 -5.72 10.47
C GLY A 56 -6.26 -4.81 11.35
N PHE A 57 -5.00 -4.63 10.97
CA PHE A 57 -4.07 -3.78 11.72
C PHE A 57 -4.34 -2.33 11.35
N ARG A 58 -4.83 -1.52 12.31
CA ARG A 58 -5.17 -0.09 12.13
C ARG A 58 -6.37 0.17 11.21
N VAL A 59 -6.81 -0.81 10.44
CA VAL A 59 -8.01 -0.78 9.59
C VAL A 59 -8.97 -1.91 9.97
N GLU A 60 -10.24 -1.79 9.56
CA GLU A 60 -11.16 -2.91 9.71
C GLU A 60 -10.70 -4.11 8.88
N ARG A 61 -10.77 -5.30 9.47
CA ARG A 61 -10.38 -6.53 8.80
C ARG A 61 -11.33 -6.80 7.64
N ASP A 62 -10.78 -6.81 6.43
CA ASP A 62 -11.53 -7.08 5.21
C ASP A 62 -10.77 -8.10 4.36
N SER A 63 -11.19 -9.36 4.48
CA SER A 63 -10.57 -10.47 3.77
C SER A 63 -10.83 -10.44 2.25
N LEU A 64 -11.88 -9.76 1.79
CA LEU A 64 -12.14 -9.59 0.35
C LEU A 64 -11.21 -8.54 -0.23
N LYS A 65 -11.07 -7.42 0.47
CA LYS A 65 -10.16 -6.34 0.08
C LYS A 65 -8.70 -6.79 0.15
N ALA A 66 -8.33 -7.57 1.16
CA ALA A 66 -7.02 -8.19 1.26
C ALA A 66 -6.69 -9.04 0.03
N GLN A 67 -7.60 -9.94 -0.38
CA GLN A 67 -7.40 -10.78 -1.56
C GLN A 67 -7.30 -9.98 -2.85
N TYR A 68 -8.07 -8.89 -2.98
CA TYR A 68 -7.98 -7.99 -4.13
C TYR A 68 -6.57 -7.40 -4.25
N TRP A 69 -6.03 -6.82 -3.17
CA TRP A 69 -4.69 -6.24 -3.16
C TRP A 69 -3.59 -7.29 -3.31
N GLN A 70 -3.79 -8.49 -2.73
CA GLN A 70 -2.86 -9.61 -2.88
C GLN A 70 -2.75 -10.03 -4.35
N LYS A 71 -3.89 -10.16 -5.05
CA LYS A 71 -3.89 -10.46 -6.49
C LYS A 71 -3.19 -9.37 -7.29
N LEU A 72 -3.46 -8.11 -6.96
CA LEU A 72 -2.80 -6.98 -7.62
C LEU A 72 -1.27 -7.04 -7.42
N ALA A 73 -0.82 -7.38 -6.21
CA ALA A 73 0.59 -7.55 -5.89
C ALA A 73 1.24 -8.66 -6.73
N THR A 74 0.59 -9.81 -6.84
CA THR A 74 1.09 -10.95 -7.62
C THR A 74 1.09 -10.68 -9.13
N MET A 75 0.18 -9.85 -9.63
CA MET A 75 0.13 -9.48 -11.05
C MET A 75 1.19 -8.43 -11.43
N GLN A 76 1.77 -7.74 -10.45
CA GLN A 76 2.72 -6.63 -10.62
C GLN A 76 4.11 -6.97 -10.04
N ALA A 77 4.36 -8.23 -9.69
CA ALA A 77 5.64 -8.76 -9.19
C ALA A 77 6.42 -9.44 -10.32
#